data_AF-I5C0C9-F1
#
_entry.id   AF-I5C0C9-F1
#
_cell.length_a   1.000
_cell.length_b   1.000
_cell.length_c   1.000
_cell.angle_alpha   90.00
_cell.angle_beta   90.00
_cell.angle_gamma   90.00
#
_symmetry.space_group_name_H-M   'P 1'
#
loop_
_entity.id
_entity.type
_entity.pdbx_description
1 polymer ?
#
loop_
_entity_poly.entity_id
_entity_poly.type
_entity_poly.pdbx_seq_one_letter_code
_entity_poly.pdbx_strand_id
1 'polypeptide(L)' 'MTARILVVDDVPSNVKLLESRLLAEYFEVVCAHSGAEA' A
#
# COMPACT_ATOMS: atom_id res chain seq x y z
N MET A 1 -10.29 -15.10 -2.76
CA MET A 1 -10.86 -13.74 -2.77
C MET A 1 -9.72 -12.79 -2.56
N THR A 2 -9.36 -11.99 -3.56
CA THR A 2 -8.28 -11.00 -3.45
C THR A 2 -8.90 -9.64 -3.16
N ALA A 3 -8.52 -9.02 -2.04
CA ALA A 3 -8.90 -7.64 -1.72
C ALA A 3 -7.85 -6.69 -2.31
N ARG A 4 -8.31 -5.52 -2.76
CA ARG A 4 -7.46 -4.42 -3.22
C ARG A 4 -7.30 -3.43 -2.06
N ILE A 5 -6.07 -3.08 -1.73
CA ILE A 5 -5.73 -2.23 -0.58
C ILE A 5 -4.97 -1.01 -1.08
N LEU A 6 -5.48 0.17 -0.73
CA LEU A 6 -4.81 1.45 -0.97
C LEU A 6 -4.09 1.86 0.31
N VAL A 7 -2.77 2.05 0.23
CA VAL A 7 -1.92 2.56 1.30
C VAL A 7 -1.56 4.00 0.97
N VAL A 8 -2.01 4.95 1.79
CA VAL A 8 -1.65 6.37 1.68
C VAL A 8 -0.78 6.75 2.85
N ASP A 9 0.51 6.98 2.60
CA ASP A 9 1.47 7.38 3.62
C ASP A 9 2.56 8.27 2.99
N ASP A 10 2.84 9.41 3.62
CA ASP A 10 3.82 10.41 3.17
C ASP A 10 5.27 10.01 3.49
N VAL A 11 5.47 8.94 4.27
CA VAL A 11 6.77 8.39 4.62
C VAL A 11 7.09 7.17 3.73
N PRO A 12 8.09 7.25 2.82
CA PRO A 12 8.41 6.17 1.87
C PRO A 12 8.76 4.82 2.53
N SER A 13 9.35 4.87 3.71
CA SER A 13 9.68 3.67 4.49
C SER A 13 8.44 2.90 4.95
N ASN A 14 7.38 3.62 5.35
CA ASN A 14 6.13 3.01 5.81
C ASN A 14 5.40 2.35 4.64
N VAL A 15 5.31 3.05 3.51
CA VAL A 15 4.72 2.53 2.27
C VAL A 15 5.36 1.20 1.90
N LYS A 16 6.70 1.13 1.86
CA LYS A 16 7.43 -0.07 1.45
C LYS A 16 7.27 -1.24 2.44
N LEU A 17 7.19 -0.95 3.75
CA LEU A 17 6.92 -1.96 4.76
C LEU A 17 5.50 -2.52 4.64
N LEU A 18 4.50 -1.66 4.48
CA LEU A 18 3.09 -2.05 4.35
C LEU A 18 2.84 -2.81 3.05
N GLU A 19 3.40 -2.35 1.93
CA GLU A 19 3.36 -3.03 0.63
C GLU A 19 3.91 -4.45 0.75
N SER A 20 5.11 -4.61 1.31
CA SER A 20 5.76 -5.92 1.45
C SER A 20 4.93 -6.90 2.29
N ARG A 21 4.30 -6.42 3.38
CA ARG A 21 3.45 -7.26 4.24
C ARG A 21 2.16 -7.67 3.56
N LEU A 22 1.49 -6.73 2.90
CA LEU A 22 0.21 -6.98 2.25
C LEU A 22 0.36 -7.83 0.98
N LEU A 23 1.45 -7.66 0.22
CA LEU A 23 1.80 -8.54 -0.90
C LEU A 23 2.09 -9.97 -0.42
N ALA A 24 2.70 -10.15 0.75
CA ALA A 24 2.94 -11.48 1.33
C ALA A 24 1.64 -12.20 1.71
N GLU A 25 0.57 -11.44 1.99
CA GLU A 25 -0.78 -11.98 2.23
C GLU A 25 -1.60 -12.13 0.93
N TYR A 26 -0.96 -12.01 -0.25
CA TYR A 26 -1.58 -12.13 -1.58
C TYR A 26 -2.64 -11.07 -1.88
N PHE A 27 -2.55 -9.90 -1.25
CA PHE A 27 -3.37 -8.74 -1.60
C PHE A 27 -2.78 -7.96 -2.77
N GLU A 28 -3.65 -7.25 -3.49
CA GLU A 28 -3.24 -6.28 -4.50
C GLU A 28 -3.07 -4.92 -3.82
N VAL A 29 -1.84 -4.42 -3.75
CA VAL A 29 -1.51 -3.18 -3.04
C VAL A 29 -1.30 -2.05 -4.04
N VAL A 30 -1.94 -0.92 -3.77
CA VAL A 30 -1.71 0.36 -4.46
C VAL A 30 -1.18 1.35 -3.44
N CYS A 31 -0.10 2.05 -3.78
CA CYS A 31 0.55 3.01 -2.90
C CYS A 31 0.34 4.43 -3.42
N ALA A 32 0.09 5.37 -2.52
CA ALA A 32 0.05 6.80 -2.80
C ALA A 32 0.78 7.57 -1.69
N HIS A 33 1.41 8.69 -2.03
CA HIS A 33 2.13 9.54 -1.07
C HIS A 33 1.31 10.74 -0.61
N SER A 34 0.13 10.93 -1.17
CA SER A 34 -0.82 11.96 -0.76
C SER A 34 -2.24 11.60 -1.19
N GLY A 35 -3.24 12.16 -0.51
CA GLY A 35 -4.65 11.91 -0.85
C GLY A 35 -5.08 12.45 -2.22
N ALA A 36 -4.30 13.34 -2.84
CA ALA A 36 -4.55 13.82 -4.20
C ALA A 36 -3.93 12.90 -5.29
N GLU A 37 -2.97 12.05 -4.90
CA GLU A 37 -2.31 11.07 -5.75
C GLU A 37 -3.01 9.70 -5.71
N ALA A 38 -3.80 9.46 -4.66
CA ALA A 38 -4.57 8.24 -4.41
C ALA A 38 -5.82 8.14 -5.31
#